data_AF-A0A7V3VV09-F1
#
_entry.id   AF-A0A7V3VV09-F1
#
_cell.length_a   1.000
_cell.length_b   1.000
_cell.length_c   1.000
_cell.angle_alpha   90.00
_cell.angle_beta   90.00
_cell.angle_gamma   90.00
#
_symmetry.space_group_name_H-M   'P 1'
#
loop_
_entity.id
_entity.type
_entity.pdbx_description
1 polymer ?
#
loop_
_entity_poly.entity_id
_entity_poly.type
_entity_poly.pdbx_seq_one_letter_code
_entity_poly.pdbx_strand_id
1 'polypeptide(L)'
;MRKYKSHFKNQISFALKHLSFKDCPYYPCHKMPEGKELNCFFCFCPFYPCKGKIGNGKWIKSTDGKKIWDCSDCTFIHRDDVVDRILELLYENKKFKRIKRIIKKEFCR
;
A
#
# COMPACT_ATOMS: atom_id res chain seq x y z
N MET A 1 -16.85 0.35 -21.66
CA MET A 1 -15.87 0.34 -20.54
C MET A 1 -14.67 1.28 -20.70
N ARG A 2 -14.08 1.48 -21.90
CA ARG A 2 -12.89 2.35 -22.08
C ARG A 2 -13.10 3.82 -21.64
N LYS A 3 -14.28 4.41 -21.90
CA LYS A 3 -14.59 5.82 -21.59
C LYS A 3 -14.52 6.15 -20.09
N TYR A 4 -14.85 5.20 -19.21
CA TYR A 4 -14.83 5.44 -17.75
C TYR A 4 -13.45 5.25 -17.13
N LYS A 5 -12.52 4.57 -17.82
CA LYS A 5 -11.17 4.32 -17.32
C LYS A 5 -10.33 5.59 -17.28
N SER A 6 -10.52 6.54 -18.19
CA SER A 6 -9.85 7.84 -18.15
C SER A 6 -10.37 8.72 -17.01
N HIS A 7 -11.69 8.77 -16.79
CA HIS A 7 -12.28 9.49 -15.66
C HIS A 7 -11.82 8.92 -14.32
N PHE A 8 -11.82 7.59 -14.18
CA PHE A 8 -11.31 6.93 -12.97
C PHE A 8 -9.83 7.26 -12.72
N LYS A 9 -8.98 7.21 -13.76
CA LYS A 9 -7.56 7.58 -13.63
C LYS A 9 -7.37 9.02 -13.17
N ASN A 10 -8.16 9.96 -13.71
CA ASN A 10 -8.09 11.35 -13.29
C ASN A 10 -8.54 11.53 -11.83
N GLN A 11 -9.61 10.83 -11.42
CA GLN A 11 -10.10 10.85 -10.04
C GLN A 11 -9.07 10.27 -9.06
N ILE A 12 -8.46 9.14 -9.39
CA ILE A 12 -7.41 8.53 -8.56
C ILE A 12 -6.17 9.42 -8.51
N SER A 13 -5.69 9.93 -9.65
CA SER A 13 -4.53 10.82 -9.69
C SER A 13 -4.74 12.08 -8.84
N PHE A 14 -5.94 12.67 -8.90
CA PHE A 14 -6.32 13.77 -8.02
C PHE A 14 -6.29 13.34 -6.55
N ALA A 15 -6.94 12.23 -6.20
CA ALA A 15 -6.98 11.74 -4.83
C ALA A 15 -5.57 11.49 -4.28
N LEU A 16 -4.72 10.73 -4.98
CA LEU A 16 -3.39 10.35 -4.48
C LEU A 16 -2.49 11.57 -4.25
N LYS A 17 -2.59 12.60 -5.10
CA LYS A 17 -1.85 13.86 -4.90
C LYS A 17 -2.20 14.56 -3.59
N HIS A 18 -3.39 14.32 -3.05
CA HIS A 18 -3.92 15.02 -1.87
C HIS A 18 -4.12 14.13 -0.64
N LEU A 19 -3.80 12.82 -0.74
CA LEU A 19 -4.03 11.83 0.32
C LEU A 19 -2.85 11.70 1.28
N SER A 20 -2.37 12.84 1.81
CA SER A 20 -1.50 12.86 2.99
C SER A 20 -2.25 13.56 4.13
N PHE A 21 -2.48 12.84 5.22
CA PHE A 21 -3.16 13.39 6.40
C PHE A 21 -2.11 13.87 7.40
N LYS A 22 -1.53 15.06 7.15
CA LYS A 22 -0.46 15.63 7.98
C LYS A 22 -0.90 15.94 9.43
N ASP A 23 -2.20 16.14 9.65
CA ASP A 23 -2.78 16.35 10.98
C ASP A 23 -3.07 15.04 11.75
N CYS A 24 -2.80 13.88 11.14
CA CYS A 24 -2.97 12.60 11.81
C CYS A 24 -1.92 12.44 12.93
N PRO A 25 -2.29 12.00 14.15
CA PRO A 25 -1.34 11.83 15.26
C PRO A 25 -0.28 10.76 14.99
N TYR A 26 -0.50 9.92 13.97
CA TYR A 26 0.44 8.90 13.53
C TYR A 26 1.30 9.36 12.35
N TYR A 27 1.14 10.57 11.80
CA TYR A 27 1.90 11.03 10.64
C TYR A 27 3.25 11.66 11.05
N PRO A 28 4.36 11.34 10.34
CA PRO A 28 4.48 10.27 9.36
C PRO A 28 4.53 8.90 10.05
N CYS A 29 3.69 7.95 9.61
CA CYS A 29 3.65 6.62 10.23
C CYS A 29 4.84 5.75 9.82
N HIS A 30 5.43 6.07 8.66
CA HIS A 30 6.65 5.45 8.15
C HIS A 30 7.59 6.52 7.64
N LYS A 31 8.90 6.28 7.80
CA LYS A 31 9.93 7.12 7.21
C LYS A 31 10.02 6.85 5.70
N MET A 32 9.57 7.82 4.90
CA MET A 32 9.65 7.74 3.44
C MET A 32 11.04 8.13 2.92
N PRO A 33 11.46 7.64 1.74
CA PRO A 33 12.66 8.13 1.06
C PRO A 33 12.57 9.64 0.78
N GLU A 34 13.72 10.29 0.66
CA GLU A 34 13.81 11.72 0.35
C GLU A 34 13.06 12.06 -0.96
N GLY A 35 12.32 13.17 -0.94
CA GLY A 35 11.51 13.62 -2.08
C GLY A 35 10.28 12.77 -2.37
N LYS A 36 9.88 11.85 -1.47
CA LYS A 36 8.65 11.06 -1.57
C LYS A 36 7.70 11.38 -0.42
N GLU A 37 6.45 11.69 -0.74
CA GLU A 37 5.39 11.86 0.25
C GLU A 37 4.79 10.51 0.65
N LEU A 38 4.27 10.44 1.88
CA LEU A 38 3.59 9.26 2.40
C LEU A 38 2.13 9.25 1.94
N ASN A 39 1.73 8.20 1.22
CA ASN A 39 0.33 8.00 0.83
C ASN A 39 -0.47 7.30 1.93
N CYS A 40 -1.54 7.92 2.41
CA CYS A 40 -2.35 7.40 3.51
C CYS A 40 -3.57 6.58 3.07
N PHE A 41 -3.82 6.36 1.76
CA PHE A 41 -5.04 5.70 1.29
C PHE A 41 -5.26 4.32 1.92
N PHE A 42 -4.19 3.52 2.01
CA PHE A 42 -4.16 2.25 2.73
C PHE A 42 -3.44 2.40 4.06
N CYS A 43 -3.89 3.34 4.92
CA CYS A 43 -3.29 3.58 6.24
C CYS A 43 -3.06 2.28 7.05
N PHE A 44 -3.91 1.27 6.82
CA PHE A 44 -3.61 -0.11 7.18
C PHE A 44 -3.34 -0.98 5.95
N CYS A 45 -2.28 -1.78 6.00
CA CYS A 45 -1.91 -2.67 4.91
C CYS A 45 -2.97 -3.76 4.69
N PRO A 46 -3.66 -3.79 3.54
CA PRO A 46 -4.72 -4.76 3.30
C PRO A 46 -4.15 -6.17 3.04
N PHE A 47 -2.83 -6.32 2.97
CA PHE A 47 -2.15 -7.61 2.84
C PHE A 47 -1.59 -8.15 4.16
N TYR A 48 -1.71 -7.40 5.26
CA TYR A 48 -1.16 -7.80 6.55
C TYR A 48 -1.93 -9.00 7.15
N PRO A 49 -1.23 -9.99 7.75
CA PRO A 49 0.20 -10.23 7.66
C PRO A 49 0.57 -10.83 6.30
N CYS A 50 1.51 -10.21 5.58
CA CYS A 50 1.92 -10.68 4.26
C CYS A 50 3.04 -11.74 4.32
N LYS A 51 3.70 -11.90 5.48
CA LYS A 51 4.72 -12.93 5.76
C LYS A 51 5.81 -13.00 4.68
N GLY A 52 6.30 -11.84 4.26
CA GLY A 52 7.40 -11.69 3.30
C GLY A 52 7.00 -11.86 1.84
N LYS A 53 5.71 -12.06 1.56
CA LYS A 53 5.23 -12.24 0.19
C LYS A 53 5.01 -10.93 -0.56
N ILE A 54 4.82 -9.82 0.16
CA ILE A 54 4.52 -8.49 -0.38
C ILE A 54 5.21 -7.45 0.49
N GLY A 55 5.86 -6.46 -0.14
CA GLY A 55 6.61 -5.43 0.55
C GLY A 55 7.82 -6.01 1.30
N ASN A 56 8.30 -5.25 2.27
CA ASN A 56 9.56 -5.49 2.97
C ASN A 56 9.40 -5.58 4.50
N GLY A 57 8.22 -6.03 4.97
CA GLY A 57 8.06 -6.39 6.38
C GLY A 57 9.00 -7.55 6.77
N LYS A 58 9.15 -7.78 8.08
CA LYS A 58 10.10 -8.75 8.63
C LYS A 58 9.50 -9.53 9.79
N TRP A 59 10.04 -10.71 10.07
CA TRP A 59 9.73 -11.41 11.32
C TRP A 59 10.65 -10.89 12.43
N ILE A 60 10.08 -10.49 13.56
CA ILE A 60 10.83 -10.11 14.76
C ILE A 60 10.43 -11.00 15.94
N LYS A 61 11.22 -10.93 17.01
CA LYS A 61 10.92 -11.56 18.30
C LYS A 61 10.34 -10.49 19.23
N SER A 62 9.13 -10.74 19.74
CA SER A 62 8.47 -9.91 20.73
C SER A 62 9.20 -9.98 22.08
N THR A 63 8.90 -9.07 22.99
CA THR A 63 9.45 -9.01 24.36
C THR A 63 9.17 -10.29 25.16
N ASP A 64 8.04 -10.97 24.90
CA ASP A 64 7.65 -12.26 25.48
C ASP A 64 8.23 -13.48 24.72
N GLY A 65 9.10 -13.24 23.73
CA GLY A 65 9.79 -14.28 22.98
C GLY A 65 9.01 -14.87 21.79
N LYS A 66 7.77 -14.44 21.54
CA LYS A 66 6.97 -14.90 20.39
C LYS A 66 7.44 -14.30 19.08
N LYS A 67 7.33 -15.07 17.98
CA LYS A 67 7.64 -14.59 16.63
C LYS A 67 6.46 -13.81 16.05
N ILE A 68 6.65 -12.53 15.74
CA ILE A 68 5.61 -11.63 15.22
C ILE A 68 6.01 -11.04 13.86
N TRP A 69 5.01 -10.76 13.02
CA TRP A 69 5.23 -10.13 11.72
C TRP A 69 5.19 -8.60 11.89
N ASP A 70 6.28 -7.93 11.55
CA ASP A 70 6.45 -6.50 11.73
C ASP A 70 6.53 -5.77 10.37
N CYS A 71 5.78 -4.68 10.25
CA CYS A 71 5.74 -3.81 9.08
C CYS A 71 6.12 -2.36 9.42
N SER A 72 6.71 -2.09 10.60
CA SER A 72 7.05 -0.73 11.03
C SER A 72 8.05 -0.03 10.09
N ASP A 73 8.88 -0.79 9.37
CA ASP A 73 9.81 -0.27 8.35
C ASP A 73 9.32 -0.49 6.89
N CYS A 74 8.05 -0.90 6.72
CA CYS A 74 7.49 -1.25 5.41
C CYS A 74 6.72 -0.08 4.78
N THR A 75 7.32 0.57 3.78
CA THR A 75 6.69 1.69 3.05
C THR A 75 5.83 1.24 1.87
N PHE A 76 5.71 -0.07 1.63
CA PHE A 76 5.18 -0.62 0.38
C PHE A 76 3.79 -0.10 0.00
N ILE A 77 2.84 -0.11 0.94
CA ILE A 77 1.46 0.34 0.67
C ILE A 77 1.29 1.87 0.76
N HIS A 78 2.37 2.59 1.08
CA HIS A 78 2.40 4.05 1.21
C HIS A 78 3.01 4.73 -0.03
N ARG A 79 3.34 3.95 -1.07
CA ARG A 79 3.79 4.46 -2.37
C ARG A 79 2.62 4.65 -3.32
N ASP A 80 2.59 5.80 -4.00
CA ASP A 80 1.53 6.13 -4.95
C ASP A 80 1.35 5.07 -6.03
N ASP A 81 2.45 4.58 -6.63
CA ASP A 81 2.40 3.60 -7.72
C ASP A 81 1.78 2.25 -7.31
N VAL A 82 1.98 1.85 -6.05
CA VAL A 82 1.37 0.64 -5.48
C VAL A 82 -0.10 0.87 -5.19
N VAL A 83 -0.46 2.00 -4.58
CA VAL A 83 -1.85 2.36 -4.25
C VAL A 83 -2.69 2.49 -5.52
N ASP A 84 -2.20 3.24 -6.50
CA ASP A 84 -2.78 3.40 -7.85
C ASP A 84 -3.14 2.04 -8.43
N ARG A 85 -2.16 1.13 -8.43
CA ARG A 85 -2.33 -0.17 -9.06
C ARG A 85 -3.36 -1.03 -8.33
N ILE A 86 -3.39 -1.00 -7.01
CA ILE A 86 -4.41 -1.72 -6.24
C ILE A 86 -5.81 -1.17 -6.56
N LEU A 87 -5.96 0.16 -6.64
CA LEU A 87 -7.22 0.81 -6.93
C LEU A 87 -7.72 0.53 -8.35
N GLU A 88 -6.83 0.54 -9.35
CA GLU A 88 -7.17 0.10 -10.71
C GLU A 88 -7.71 -1.33 -10.72
N LEU A 89 -7.07 -2.26 -10.00
CA LEU A 89 -7.50 -3.65 -9.98
C LEU A 89 -8.83 -3.83 -9.23
N LEU A 90 -9.07 -3.03 -8.18
CA LEU A 90 -10.35 -2.97 -7.48
C LEU A 90 -11.45 -2.43 -8.38
N TYR A 91 -11.19 -1.35 -9.13
CA TYR A 91 -12.13 -0.78 -10.10
C TYR A 91 -12.46 -1.73 -11.25
N GLU A 92 -11.50 -2.56 -11.66
CA GLU A 92 -11.72 -3.68 -12.58
C GLU A 92 -12.43 -4.89 -11.93
N ASN A 93 -13.01 -4.69 -10.74
CA ASN A 93 -13.76 -5.68 -9.97
C ASN A 93 -12.99 -6.99 -9.70
N LYS A 94 -11.67 -6.91 -9.54
CA LYS A 94 -10.86 -8.11 -9.23
C LYS A 94 -10.97 -8.47 -7.76
N LYS A 95 -11.19 -9.75 -7.47
CA LYS A 95 -11.15 -10.28 -6.10
C LYS A 95 -9.77 -10.05 -5.47
N PHE A 96 -9.75 -9.74 -4.17
CA PHE A 96 -8.52 -9.42 -3.44
C PHE A 96 -7.44 -10.52 -3.50
N LYS A 97 -7.84 -11.80 -3.51
CA LYS A 97 -6.92 -12.94 -3.73
C LYS A 97 -6.18 -12.84 -5.07
N ARG A 98 -6.83 -12.34 -6.13
CA ARG A 98 -6.21 -12.12 -7.44
C ARG A 98 -5.32 -10.88 -7.42
N ILE A 99 -5.77 -9.79 -6.79
CA ILE A 99 -4.98 -8.57 -6.60
C ILE A 99 -3.65 -8.89 -5.91
N LYS A 100 -3.69 -9.61 -4.78
CA LYS A 100 -2.49 -10.04 -4.04
C LYS A 100 -1.47 -10.75 -4.94
N ARG A 101 -1.92 -11.62 -5.86
CA ARG A 101 -1.03 -12.32 -6.81
C ARG A 101 -0.43 -11.39 -7.85
N ILE A 102 -1.23 -10.47 -8.40
CA ILE A 102 -0.80 -9.49 -9.40
C ILE A 102 0.22 -8.54 -8.77
N ILE A 103 -0.11 -7.92 -7.64
CA ILE A 103 0.77 -7.00 -6.91
C ILE A 103 2.08 -7.68 -6.52
N LYS A 104 2.01 -8.92 -6.01
CA LYS A 104 3.23 -9.69 -5.74
C LYS A 104 4.08 -9.82 -7.01
N LYS A 105 3.50 -10.28 -8.11
CA LYS A 105 4.23 -10.51 -9.37
C LYS A 105 4.84 -9.21 -9.95
N GLU A 106 4.11 -8.10 -9.87
CA GLU A 106 4.50 -6.83 -10.47
C GLU A 106 5.59 -6.10 -9.65
N PHE A 107 5.52 -6.17 -8.31
CA PHE A 107 6.38 -5.35 -7.44
C PHE A 107 7.32 -6.12 -6.50
N CYS A 108 7.09 -7.40 -6.26
CA CYS A 108 7.81 -8.21 -5.27
C CYS A 108 8.37 -9.45 -5.98
N ARG A 109 9.56 -9.31 -6.57
CA ARG A 109 10.28 -10.42 -7.19
C ARG A 109 10.71 -11.44 -6.13
#